data_AF-A0A7C5MKE1-F1
#
_entry.id   AF-A0A7C5MKE1-F1
#
_cell.length_a   1.000
_cell.length_b   1.000
_cell.length_c   1.000
_cell.angle_alpha   90.00
_cell.angle_beta   90.00
_cell.angle_gamma   90.00
#
_symmetry.space_group_name_H-M   'P 1'
#
loop_
_entity.id
_entity.type
_entity.pdbx_description
1 polymer ?
#
loop_
_entity_poly.entity_id
_entity_poly.type
_entity_poly.pdbx_seq_one_letter_code
_entity_poly.pdbx_strand_id
1 'polypeptide(L)'
;MKPVEDKDYKILRHIPVFPLNEYSKNQEINTIWSYLNFFGKEYLGFLSNQNLKLDYSHSYQRDKFYGEYNDLIKVFKEYGNILRQIETVPNSNKVYRERLISLETKEYRDLIIKTGRFLYSLLSFVESILNSEKQGETVLLEPDKVVKIEGEISNIEGLTAKEALLDLYQFTKEFLDFIKMPKFSKIEE
;
A
#
# COMPACT_ATOMS: atom_id res chain seq x y z
N MET A 1 29.23 15.03 8.08
CA MET A 1 28.03 15.10 7.21
C MET A 1 28.30 14.19 6.01
N LYS A 2 27.65 13.04 5.94
CA LYS A 2 27.61 12.23 4.71
C LYS A 2 26.17 12.32 4.20
N PRO A 3 25.97 12.54 2.88
CA PRO A 3 24.64 12.71 2.34
C PRO A 3 23.85 11.42 2.55
N VAL A 4 22.59 11.57 2.93
CA VAL A 4 21.57 10.54 2.77
C VAL A 4 21.59 10.19 1.28
N GLU A 5 21.80 8.92 0.93
CA GLU A 5 21.53 8.49 -0.44
C GLU A 5 20.05 8.78 -0.70
N ASP A 6 19.77 9.82 -1.51
CA ASP A 6 18.47 10.04 -2.12
C ASP A 6 18.12 8.76 -2.86
N LYS A 7 17.32 7.89 -2.22
CA LYS A 7 16.69 6.80 -2.93
C LYS A 7 15.67 7.44 -3.85
N ASP A 8 16.07 7.64 -5.10
CA ASP A 8 15.22 8.23 -6.13
C ASP A 8 14.13 7.22 -6.53
N TYR A 9 13.11 7.08 -5.68
CA TYR A 9 11.94 6.26 -5.95
C TYR A 9 11.23 6.80 -7.20
N LYS A 10 11.01 5.95 -8.19
CA LYS A 10 10.46 6.38 -9.48
C LYS A 10 8.99 6.76 -9.35
N ILE A 11 8.23 5.99 -8.57
CA ILE A 11 6.79 6.15 -8.42
C ILE A 11 6.47 6.88 -7.13
N LEU A 12 7.01 6.40 -5.98
CA LEU A 12 6.60 6.92 -4.67
C LEU A 12 6.85 8.42 -4.48
N ARG A 13 7.93 8.98 -5.06
CA ARG A 13 8.28 10.41 -4.92
C ARG A 13 7.21 11.35 -5.47
N HIS A 14 6.36 10.88 -6.37
CA HIS A 14 5.31 11.67 -7.01
C HIS A 14 3.96 11.56 -6.30
N ILE A 15 3.85 10.71 -5.27
CA ILE A 15 2.61 10.51 -4.54
C ILE A 15 2.52 11.57 -3.43
N PRO A 16 1.54 12.48 -3.48
CA PRO A 16 1.34 13.47 -2.42
C PRO A 16 0.94 12.77 -1.12
N VAL A 17 1.52 13.22 0.00
CA VAL A 17 1.21 12.69 1.33
C VAL A 17 0.07 13.48 1.95
N PHE A 18 -1.01 12.77 2.28
CA PHE A 18 -2.17 13.29 3.00
C PHE A 18 -2.28 12.63 4.38
N PRO A 19 -2.75 13.39 5.39
CA PRO A 19 -2.98 12.81 6.70
C PRO A 19 -4.10 11.76 6.66
N LEU A 20 -3.93 10.68 7.43
CA LEU A 20 -4.98 9.66 7.60
C LEU A 20 -6.30 10.30 8.06
N ASN A 21 -6.21 11.26 8.97
CA ASN A 21 -7.27 12.15 9.40
C ASN A 21 -6.67 13.38 10.10
N GLU A 22 -7.51 14.33 10.51
CA GLU A 22 -7.10 15.56 11.20
C GLU A 22 -6.31 15.34 12.51
N TYR A 23 -6.36 14.13 13.09
CA TYR A 23 -5.68 13.78 14.34
C TYR A 23 -4.34 13.06 14.11
N SER A 24 -4.03 12.66 12.87
CA SER A 24 -2.83 11.90 12.55
C SER A 24 -1.62 12.81 12.31
N LYS A 25 -0.76 12.88 13.33
CA LYS A 25 0.52 13.62 13.28
C LYS A 25 1.71 12.76 12.86
N ASN A 26 1.53 11.44 12.80
CA ASN A 26 2.60 10.51 12.44
C ASN A 26 2.81 10.50 10.91
N GLN A 27 3.94 11.05 10.46
CA GLN A 27 4.31 11.14 9.04
C GLN A 27 4.46 9.77 8.38
N GLU A 28 4.87 8.73 9.11
CA GLU A 28 4.93 7.37 8.59
C GLU A 28 3.54 6.87 8.20
N ILE A 29 2.60 6.97 9.13
CA ILE A 29 1.24 6.49 8.93
C ILE A 29 0.58 7.27 7.81
N ASN A 30 0.79 8.58 7.75
CA ASN A 30 0.26 9.42 6.68
C ASN A 30 0.85 9.03 5.30
N THR A 31 2.15 8.76 5.23
CA THR A 31 2.82 8.31 4.01
C THR A 31 2.30 6.93 3.57
N ILE A 32 2.25 5.95 4.48
CA ILE A 32 1.74 4.60 4.20
C ILE A 32 0.27 4.66 3.75
N TRP A 33 -0.55 5.45 4.46
CA TRP A 33 -1.95 5.67 4.10
C TRP A 33 -2.08 6.25 2.69
N SER A 34 -1.25 7.23 2.34
CA SER A 34 -1.28 7.86 1.01
C SER A 34 -0.89 6.87 -0.08
N TYR A 35 0.14 6.06 0.14
CA TYR A 35 0.55 5.01 -0.81
C TYR A 35 -0.52 3.90 -0.94
N LEU A 36 -1.21 3.53 0.14
CA LEU A 36 -2.33 2.59 0.06
C LEU A 36 -3.52 3.17 -0.72
N ASN A 37 -3.86 4.45 -0.54
CA ASN A 37 -4.91 5.07 -1.34
C ASN A 37 -4.53 5.17 -2.81
N PHE A 38 -3.27 5.52 -3.10
CA PHE A 38 -2.74 5.48 -4.46
C PHE A 38 -2.87 4.06 -5.04
N PHE A 39 -2.49 3.04 -4.29
CA PHE A 39 -2.67 1.65 -4.73
C PHE A 39 -4.14 1.31 -5.03
N GLY A 40 -5.06 1.73 -4.16
CA GLY A 40 -6.48 1.50 -4.35
C GLY A 40 -7.03 2.16 -5.60
N LYS A 41 -6.56 3.36 -5.91
CA LYS A 41 -6.96 4.12 -7.10
C LYS A 41 -6.37 3.54 -8.37
N GLU A 42 -5.07 3.25 -8.37
CA GLU A 42 -4.33 2.87 -9.58
C GLU A 42 -4.44 1.38 -9.86
N TYR A 43 -4.14 0.52 -8.89
CA TYR A 43 -3.89 -0.89 -9.16
C TYR A 43 -5.06 -1.82 -8.81
N LEU A 44 -5.99 -1.41 -7.95
CA LEU A 44 -7.10 -2.28 -7.57
C LEU A 44 -8.01 -2.64 -8.75
N GLY A 45 -8.30 -1.65 -9.61
CA GLY A 45 -9.05 -1.88 -10.85
C GLY A 45 -8.26 -2.69 -11.89
N PHE A 46 -6.92 -2.54 -11.90
CA PHE A 46 -6.04 -3.34 -12.73
C PHE A 46 -6.03 -4.82 -12.33
N LEU A 47 -6.06 -5.12 -11.03
CA LEU A 47 -6.15 -6.49 -10.50
C LEU A 47 -7.53 -7.15 -10.74
N SER A 48 -8.41 -6.55 -11.53
CA SER A 48 -9.66 -7.20 -11.93
C SER A 48 -9.43 -8.20 -13.07
N ASN A 49 -10.36 -9.16 -13.20
CA ASN A 49 -10.36 -10.08 -14.35
C ASN A 49 -10.51 -9.38 -15.71
N GLN A 50 -11.07 -8.18 -15.72
CA GLN A 50 -11.21 -7.38 -16.93
C GLN A 50 -9.86 -6.87 -17.43
N ASN A 51 -8.97 -6.43 -16.54
CA ASN A 51 -7.72 -5.79 -16.93
C ASN A 51 -6.51 -6.73 -16.88
N LEU A 52 -6.49 -7.69 -15.94
CA LEU A 52 -5.39 -8.63 -15.77
C LEU A 52 -5.89 -10.07 -15.89
N LYS A 53 -5.88 -10.60 -17.11
CA LYS A 53 -6.34 -11.96 -17.41
C LYS A 53 -5.20 -12.97 -17.27
N LEU A 54 -5.36 -13.93 -16.37
CA LEU A 54 -4.32 -14.88 -15.98
C LEU A 54 -4.79 -16.32 -16.14
N ASP A 55 -3.87 -17.28 -16.03
CA ASP A 55 -4.20 -18.68 -15.85
C ASP A 55 -5.05 -18.91 -14.57
N TYR A 56 -5.57 -20.13 -14.41
CA TYR A 56 -6.48 -20.44 -13.29
C TYR A 56 -5.81 -20.23 -11.92
N SER A 57 -4.56 -20.65 -11.78
CA SER A 57 -3.85 -20.62 -10.49
C SER A 57 -3.57 -19.20 -10.03
N HIS A 58 -3.11 -18.32 -10.92
CA HIS A 58 -2.83 -16.92 -10.60
C HIS A 58 -4.11 -16.08 -10.54
N SER A 59 -5.14 -16.40 -11.33
CA SER A 59 -6.45 -15.74 -11.20
C SER A 59 -7.03 -15.89 -9.80
N TYR A 60 -6.95 -17.08 -9.21
CA TYR A 60 -7.42 -17.31 -7.84
C TYR A 60 -6.63 -16.51 -6.80
N GLN A 61 -5.32 -16.30 -7.01
CA GLN A 61 -4.51 -15.47 -6.12
C GLN A 61 -4.85 -13.98 -6.28
N ARG A 62 -4.96 -13.51 -7.52
CA ARG A 62 -5.34 -12.14 -7.88
C ARG A 62 -6.62 -11.70 -7.16
N ASP A 63 -7.65 -12.55 -7.18
CA ASP A 63 -8.97 -12.22 -6.64
C ASP A 63 -8.98 -12.02 -5.11
N LYS A 64 -7.97 -12.51 -4.38
CA LYS A 64 -7.84 -12.31 -2.94
C LYS A 64 -7.44 -10.89 -2.56
N PHE A 65 -6.66 -10.21 -3.42
CA PHE A 65 -6.11 -8.89 -3.08
C PHE A 65 -7.18 -7.83 -2.86
N TYR A 66 -8.36 -7.97 -3.49
CA TYR A 66 -9.47 -7.05 -3.21
C TYR A 66 -9.94 -7.14 -1.76
N GLY A 67 -10.09 -8.36 -1.23
CA GLY A 67 -10.45 -8.57 0.18
C GLY A 67 -9.35 -8.10 1.12
N GLU A 68 -8.11 -8.52 0.86
CA GLU A 68 -6.94 -8.18 1.69
C GLU A 68 -6.72 -6.66 1.77
N TYR A 69 -6.87 -5.95 0.66
CA TYR A 69 -6.78 -4.49 0.61
C TYR A 69 -7.88 -3.82 1.44
N ASN A 70 -9.14 -4.24 1.28
CA ASN A 70 -10.26 -3.65 2.03
C ASN A 70 -10.14 -3.89 3.53
N ASP A 71 -9.69 -5.08 3.93
CA ASP A 71 -9.40 -5.39 5.33
C ASP A 71 -8.29 -4.47 5.86
N LEU A 72 -7.22 -4.25 5.09
CA LEU A 72 -6.15 -3.34 5.47
C LEU A 72 -6.64 -1.89 5.65
N ILE A 73 -7.40 -1.37 4.68
CA ILE A 73 -7.99 -0.03 4.75
C ILE A 73 -8.90 0.13 5.97
N LYS A 74 -9.67 -0.91 6.32
CA LYS A 74 -10.51 -0.90 7.52
C LYS A 74 -9.67 -0.74 8.79
N VAL A 75 -8.57 -1.49 8.93
CA VAL A 75 -7.67 -1.37 10.10
C VAL A 75 -7.06 0.04 10.20
N PHE A 76 -6.68 0.66 9.08
CA PHE A 76 -6.22 2.06 9.08
C PHE A 76 -7.31 3.03 9.57
N LYS A 77 -8.56 2.86 9.15
CA LYS A 77 -9.68 3.68 9.62
C LYS A 77 -9.95 3.48 11.11
N GLU A 78 -9.84 2.25 11.60
CA GLU A 78 -9.97 1.93 13.03
C GLU A 78 -8.87 2.59 13.86
N TYR A 79 -7.62 2.57 13.39
CA TYR A 79 -6.53 3.32 14.01
C TYR A 79 -6.80 4.83 14.03
N GLY A 80 -7.28 5.39 12.92
CA GLY A 80 -7.70 6.80 12.87
C GLY A 80 -8.78 7.15 13.91
N ASN A 81 -9.72 6.23 14.17
CA ASN A 81 -10.73 6.41 15.22
C ASN A 81 -10.14 6.37 16.64
N ILE A 82 -9.07 5.60 16.86
CA ILE A 82 -8.34 5.62 18.14
C ILE A 82 -7.68 6.98 18.37
N LEU A 83 -7.03 7.54 17.34
CA LEU A 83 -6.42 8.88 17.42
C LEU A 83 -7.46 9.95 17.76
N ARG A 84 -8.62 9.91 17.10
CA ARG A 84 -9.76 10.80 17.42
C ARG A 84 -10.18 10.68 18.88
N GLN A 85 -10.31 9.46 19.39
CA GLN A 85 -10.70 9.22 20.79
C GLN A 85 -9.66 9.79 21.77
N ILE A 86 -8.36 9.60 21.51
CA ILE A 86 -7.30 10.15 22.38
C ILE A 86 -7.40 11.68 22.48
N GLU A 87 -7.64 12.36 21.37
CA GLU A 87 -7.71 13.83 21.33
C GLU A 87 -9.01 14.38 21.92
N THR A 88 -10.12 13.62 21.84
CA THR A 88 -11.44 14.06 22.33
C THR A 88 -11.73 13.66 23.78
N VAL A 89 -10.99 12.71 24.35
CA VAL A 89 -11.18 12.28 25.75
C VAL A 89 -10.83 13.42 26.72
N PRO A 90 -11.73 13.75 27.67
CA PRO A 90 -11.46 14.78 28.68
C PRO A 90 -10.20 14.48 29.49
N ASN A 91 -9.40 15.51 29.74
CA ASN A 91 -8.16 15.41 30.54
C ASN A 91 -8.38 14.90 31.98
N SER A 92 -9.62 14.98 32.48
CA SER A 92 -10.02 14.42 33.77
C SER A 92 -10.00 12.89 33.80
N ASN A 93 -10.12 12.22 32.65
CA ASN A 93 -10.13 10.75 32.56
C ASN A 93 -8.76 10.19 32.13
N LYS A 94 -7.75 10.41 32.97
CA LYS A 94 -6.35 10.05 32.69
C LYS A 94 -6.14 8.55 32.43
N VAL A 95 -6.77 7.68 33.25
CA VAL A 95 -6.62 6.22 33.14
C VAL A 95 -7.13 5.70 31.79
N TYR A 96 -8.27 6.21 31.32
CA TYR A 96 -8.80 5.82 30.01
C TYR A 96 -7.93 6.33 28.86
N ARG A 97 -7.44 7.56 28.95
CA ARG A 97 -6.51 8.14 27.97
C ARG A 97 -5.21 7.32 27.86
N GLU A 98 -4.62 6.92 28.99
CA GLU A 98 -3.42 6.06 29.01
C GLU A 98 -3.67 4.69 28.34
N ARG A 99 -4.85 4.10 28.55
CA ARG A 99 -5.24 2.85 27.86
C ARG A 99 -5.34 3.04 26.34
N LEU A 100 -5.91 4.15 25.89
CA LEU A 100 -6.00 4.46 24.46
C LEU A 100 -4.62 4.70 23.83
N ILE A 101 -3.70 5.36 24.53
CA ILE A 101 -2.32 5.55 24.06
C ILE A 101 -1.59 4.20 23.94
N SER A 102 -1.74 3.32 24.93
CA SER A 102 -1.17 1.97 24.87
C SER A 102 -1.75 1.16 23.71
N LEU A 103 -3.06 1.27 23.48
CA LEU A 103 -3.73 0.64 22.35
C LEU A 103 -3.20 1.21 21.02
N GLU A 104 -3.10 2.52 20.87
CA GLU A 104 -2.55 3.20 19.69
C GLU A 104 -1.16 2.66 19.34
N THR A 105 -0.26 2.54 20.32
CA THR A 105 1.10 2.03 20.09
C THR A 105 1.13 0.56 19.66
N LYS A 106 0.16 -0.24 20.11
CA LYS A 106 0.00 -1.62 19.67
C LYS A 106 -0.53 -1.67 18.23
N GLU A 107 -1.60 -0.93 17.95
CA GLU A 107 -2.25 -0.91 16.62
C GLU A 107 -1.33 -0.30 15.55
N TYR A 108 -0.52 0.70 15.90
CA TYR A 108 0.53 1.23 15.02
C TYR A 108 1.48 0.11 14.54
N ARG A 109 2.00 -0.72 15.46
CA ARG A 109 2.89 -1.83 15.10
C ARG A 109 2.18 -2.87 14.24
N ASP A 110 0.93 -3.17 14.56
CA ASP A 110 0.12 -4.12 13.80
C ASP A 110 -0.16 -3.64 12.37
N LEU A 111 -0.41 -2.33 12.19
CA LEU A 111 -0.54 -1.71 10.87
C LEU A 111 0.70 -1.89 10.00
N ILE A 112 1.89 -1.61 10.53
CA ILE A 112 3.15 -1.78 9.79
C ILE A 112 3.33 -3.24 9.37
N ILE A 113 3.08 -4.18 10.29
CA ILE A 113 3.21 -5.63 10.01
C ILE A 113 2.20 -6.08 8.96
N LYS A 114 0.93 -5.69 9.08
CA LYS A 114 -0.13 -6.05 8.13
C LYS A 114 0.14 -5.47 6.75
N THR A 115 0.57 -4.22 6.67
CA THR A 115 0.95 -3.58 5.40
C THR A 115 2.12 -4.30 4.77
N GLY A 116 3.18 -4.59 5.53
CA GLY A 116 4.32 -5.36 5.02
C GLY A 116 3.92 -6.73 4.49
N ARG A 117 3.08 -7.48 5.22
CA ARG A 117 2.56 -8.79 4.78
C ARG A 117 1.78 -8.70 3.47
N PHE A 118 0.87 -7.73 3.36
CA PHE A 118 0.11 -7.48 2.14
C PHE A 118 1.05 -7.22 0.95
N LEU A 119 2.03 -6.32 1.11
CA LEU A 119 2.96 -5.98 0.03
C LEU A 119 3.89 -7.15 -0.33
N TYR A 120 4.33 -7.96 0.64
CA TYR A 120 5.10 -9.16 0.35
C TYR A 120 4.28 -10.17 -0.45
N SER A 121 3.02 -10.39 -0.08
CA SER A 121 2.08 -11.24 -0.82
C SER A 121 1.92 -10.75 -2.26
N LEU A 122 1.68 -9.45 -2.41
CA LEU A 122 1.53 -8.79 -3.71
C LEU A 122 2.80 -8.89 -4.56
N LEU A 123 3.97 -8.63 -3.99
CA LEU A 123 5.24 -8.74 -4.70
C LEU A 123 5.48 -10.17 -5.17
N SER A 124 5.24 -11.15 -4.30
CA SER A 124 5.45 -12.56 -4.61
C SER A 124 4.54 -13.03 -5.75
N PHE A 125 3.29 -12.57 -5.75
CA PHE A 125 2.33 -12.80 -6.83
C PHE A 125 2.78 -12.19 -8.16
N VAL A 126 3.22 -10.93 -8.16
CA VAL A 126 3.70 -10.28 -9.39
C VAL A 126 4.97 -10.94 -9.90
N GLU A 127 5.90 -11.30 -9.01
CA GLU A 127 7.13 -12.02 -9.37
C GLU A 127 6.85 -13.41 -9.90
N SER A 128 5.84 -14.13 -9.39
CA SER A 128 5.49 -15.46 -9.91
C SER A 128 5.04 -15.37 -11.37
N ILE A 129 4.18 -14.42 -11.71
CA ILE A 129 3.74 -14.18 -13.10
C ILE A 129 4.94 -13.84 -13.98
N LEU A 130 5.75 -12.85 -13.58
CA LEU A 130 6.89 -12.39 -14.38
C LEU A 130 7.95 -13.47 -14.57
N ASN A 131 8.15 -14.35 -13.59
CA ASN A 131 9.12 -15.43 -13.67
C ASN A 131 8.62 -16.59 -14.54
N SER A 132 7.35 -16.97 -14.44
CA SER A 132 6.73 -17.97 -15.32
C SER A 132 6.80 -17.54 -16.79
N GLU A 133 6.46 -16.28 -17.10
CA GLU A 133 6.57 -15.74 -18.46
C GLU A 133 8.01 -15.80 -18.99
N LYS A 134 9.02 -15.51 -18.14
CA LYS A 134 10.44 -15.63 -18.52
C LYS A 134 10.87 -17.07 -18.78
N GLN A 135 10.22 -18.05 -18.16
CA GLN A 135 10.47 -19.48 -18.37
C GLN A 135 9.73 -20.02 -19.59
N GLY A 136 8.95 -19.19 -20.29
CA GLY A 136 8.17 -19.56 -21.47
C GLY A 136 6.79 -20.15 -21.14
N GLU A 137 6.36 -20.10 -19.88
CA GLU A 137 5.00 -20.45 -19.48
C GLU A 137 4.06 -19.28 -19.80
N THR A 138 2.90 -19.57 -20.40
CA THR A 138 1.87 -18.56 -20.67
C THR A 138 0.95 -18.42 -19.46
N VAL A 139 1.28 -17.48 -18.57
CA VAL A 139 0.48 -17.12 -17.40
C VAL A 139 -0.35 -15.86 -17.66
N LEU A 140 0.22 -14.86 -18.33
CA LEU A 140 -0.48 -13.63 -18.71
C LEU A 140 -1.16 -13.85 -20.07
N LEU A 141 -2.48 -14.03 -20.05
CA LEU A 141 -3.22 -14.49 -21.24
C LEU A 141 -3.44 -13.40 -22.30
N GLU A 142 -3.46 -12.14 -21.88
CA GLU A 142 -3.70 -10.98 -22.76
C GLU A 142 -2.69 -9.85 -22.45
N PRO A 143 -1.38 -10.05 -22.72
CA PRO A 143 -0.33 -9.13 -22.28
C PRO A 143 -0.41 -7.74 -22.92
N ASP A 144 -0.85 -7.68 -24.19
CA ASP A 144 -0.96 -6.43 -24.97
C ASP A 144 -2.32 -5.73 -24.80
N LYS A 145 -3.20 -6.26 -23.95
CA LYS A 145 -4.49 -5.65 -23.68
C LYS A 145 -4.29 -4.30 -23.01
N VAL A 146 -4.94 -3.28 -23.57
CA VAL A 146 -4.96 -1.96 -22.96
C VAL A 146 -5.80 -1.98 -21.68
N VAL A 147 -5.19 -1.56 -20.58
CA VAL A 147 -5.83 -1.41 -19.27
C VAL A 147 -6.83 -0.26 -19.32
N LYS A 148 -8.01 -0.50 -18.74
CA LYS A 148 -9.08 0.47 -18.57
C LYS A 148 -9.53 0.51 -17.11
N ILE A 149 -9.24 1.59 -16.42
CA ILE A 149 -9.60 1.90 -15.05
C ILE A 149 -10.80 2.82 -15.08
N GLU A 150 -11.91 2.36 -14.52
CA GLU A 150 -13.11 3.20 -14.38
C GLU A 150 -12.92 4.20 -13.24
N GLY A 151 -13.24 5.48 -13.46
CA GLY A 151 -13.23 6.51 -12.43
C GLY A 151 -12.26 7.67 -12.71
N GLU A 152 -11.47 8.03 -11.69
CA GLU A 152 -10.51 9.13 -11.77
C GLU A 152 -9.33 8.83 -12.71
N ILE A 153 -8.62 9.89 -13.14
CA ILE A 153 -7.39 9.78 -13.94
C ILE A 153 -6.39 8.87 -13.23
N SER A 154 -6.05 7.76 -13.90
CA SER A 154 -5.03 6.79 -13.49
C SER A 154 -3.81 6.89 -14.39
N ASN A 155 -2.63 6.74 -13.82
CA ASN A 155 -1.35 6.78 -14.52
C ASN A 155 -1.11 5.52 -15.37
N ILE A 156 -1.77 4.41 -15.05
CA ILE A 156 -1.66 3.17 -15.81
C ILE A 156 -2.75 3.01 -16.88
N GLU A 157 -3.71 3.94 -16.95
CA GLU A 157 -4.71 3.98 -18.01
C GLU A 157 -4.02 4.06 -19.38
N GLY A 158 -4.44 3.22 -20.32
CA GLY A 158 -3.85 3.21 -21.67
C GLY A 158 -2.55 2.40 -21.81
N LEU A 159 -1.94 1.97 -20.70
CA LEU A 159 -0.82 1.01 -20.74
C LEU A 159 -1.33 -0.38 -21.13
N THR A 160 -0.43 -1.22 -21.64
CA THR A 160 -0.70 -2.65 -21.78
C THR A 160 -0.72 -3.34 -20.42
N ALA A 161 -1.41 -4.49 -20.31
CA ALA A 161 -1.48 -5.27 -19.07
C ALA A 161 -0.07 -5.65 -18.57
N LYS A 162 0.86 -5.94 -19.50
CA LYS A 162 2.26 -6.22 -19.17
C LYS A 162 2.99 -5.00 -18.59
N GLU A 163 2.81 -3.83 -19.18
CA GLU A 163 3.43 -2.58 -18.68
C GLU A 163 2.87 -2.20 -17.32
N ALA A 164 1.55 -2.26 -17.13
CA ALA A 164 0.89 -2.03 -15.86
C ALA A 164 1.35 -3.02 -14.78
N LEU A 165 1.59 -4.29 -15.13
CA LEU A 165 2.14 -5.29 -14.21
C LEU A 165 3.57 -4.94 -13.76
N LEU A 166 4.39 -4.42 -14.66
CA LEU A 166 5.75 -3.96 -14.36
C LEU A 166 5.74 -2.68 -13.51
N ASP A 167 4.79 -1.79 -13.74
CA ASP A 167 4.58 -0.59 -12.92
C ASP A 167 4.17 -0.98 -11.49
N LEU A 168 3.20 -1.89 -11.35
CA LEU A 168 2.80 -2.46 -10.06
C LEU A 168 3.96 -3.17 -9.35
N TYR A 169 4.79 -3.92 -10.10
CA TYR A 169 5.99 -4.55 -9.57
C TYR A 169 6.94 -3.50 -8.96
N GLN A 170 7.21 -2.42 -9.70
CA GLN A 170 8.08 -1.34 -9.26
C GLN A 170 7.50 -0.64 -8.04
N PHE A 171 6.22 -0.26 -8.06
CA PHE A 171 5.53 0.38 -6.94
C PHE A 171 5.63 -0.48 -5.67
N THR A 172 5.33 -1.78 -5.78
CA THR A 172 5.34 -2.70 -4.64
C THR A 172 6.74 -2.84 -4.05
N LYS A 173 7.78 -2.86 -4.89
CA LYS A 173 9.18 -2.89 -4.43
C LYS A 173 9.60 -1.63 -3.71
N GLU A 174 9.28 -0.46 -4.28
CA GLU A 174 9.57 0.82 -3.63
C GLU A 174 8.84 0.92 -2.29
N PHE A 175 7.57 0.49 -2.23
CA PHE A 175 6.78 0.54 -1.01
C PHE A 175 7.29 -0.45 0.05
N LEU A 176 7.68 -1.66 -0.33
CA LEU A 176 8.34 -2.60 0.59
C LEU A 176 9.67 -2.07 1.09
N ASP A 177 10.46 -1.41 0.24
CA ASP A 177 11.72 -0.81 0.65
C ASP A 177 11.50 0.33 1.64
N PHE A 178 10.48 1.17 1.41
CA PHE A 178 10.05 2.21 2.35
C PHE A 178 9.67 1.63 3.72
N ILE A 179 8.82 0.59 3.77
CA ILE A 179 8.42 -0.06 5.04
C ILE A 179 9.61 -0.72 5.75
N LYS A 180 10.60 -1.20 4.99
CA LYS A 180 11.81 -1.83 5.54
C LYS A 180 12.84 -0.82 6.06
N MET A 181 12.66 0.49 5.88
CA MET A 181 13.58 1.49 6.41
C MET A 181 13.48 1.58 7.95
N PRO A 182 14.55 1.28 8.72
CA PRO A 182 14.58 1.59 10.14
C PRO A 182 14.98 3.05 10.37
N LYS A 183 14.11 3.74 11.13
CA LYS A 183 14.26 5.01 11.87
C LYS A 183 14.02 6.32 11.12
N PHE A 184 12.86 6.90 11.46
CA PHE A 184 12.61 8.33 11.45
C PHE A 184 13.80 9.12 12.00
N SER A 185 14.15 10.16 11.26
CA SER A 185 14.90 11.31 11.73
C SER A 185 14.40 11.73 13.10
N LYS A 186 15.34 11.82 14.03
CA LYS A 186 15.19 12.59 15.25
C LYS A 186 14.51 13.92 14.93
N ILE A 187 13.50 14.26 15.72
CA ILE A 187 13.14 15.65 15.96
C ILE A 187 14.32 16.23 16.76
N GLU A 188 15.21 16.95 16.08
CA GLU A 188 16.08 18.01 16.62
C GLU A 188 15.50 19.29 15.99
N GLU A 189 15.09 20.35 16.69
CA GLU A 189 15.35 20.87 18.05
C GLU A 189 14.06 21.39 18.70
#